data_AF-A0A1F8N1B6-F1
#
_entry.id   AF-A0A1F8N1B6-F1
#
_cell.length_a   1.000
_cell.length_b   1.000
_cell.length_c   1.000
_cell.angle_alpha   90.00
_cell.angle_beta   90.00
_cell.angle_gamma   90.00
#
_symmetry.space_group_name_H-M   'P 1'
#
loop_
_entity.id
_entity.type
_entity.pdbx_description
1 polymer ?
#
loop_
_entity_poly.entity_id
_entity_poly.type
_entity_poly.pdbx_seq_one_letter_code
_entity_poly.pdbx_strand_id
1 'polypeptide(L)'
;MYTAAEERDFVRDYLGPTLAKNGLGDLKLMIWDHNRGIMYQRAEVVYDDPAASKYVYGMAFHYYVGAHYDNVRLVHDAFPDKALIYTEAGMGGSWETGVHVAKNMIMDLNNWTNGWTYWNFLLDENRGPRHAGGYISGPGRTNIACVDTNTGELTFNPPFYFFGHFSKFIKPGAKRIVCTSNSDDFLATAFINPNEDVAVVILNESTADRIFQLWREGEVIRYIAPPRSLVTITL
;
A
#
# COMPACT_ATOMS: atom_id res chain seq x y z
N MET A 1 6.88 -14.42 17.95
CA MET A 1 7.15 -14.05 16.54
C MET A 1 7.89 -15.22 15.93
N TYR A 2 7.43 -15.77 14.81
CA TYR A 2 8.09 -16.88 14.13
C TYR A 2 9.36 -16.41 13.41
N THR A 3 10.42 -17.21 13.48
CA THR A 3 11.59 -17.08 12.59
C THR A 3 11.20 -17.37 11.14
N ALA A 4 12.08 -17.03 10.19
CA ALA A 4 11.82 -17.30 8.77
C ALA A 4 11.75 -18.81 8.48
N ALA A 5 12.61 -19.59 9.14
CA ALA A 5 12.62 -21.05 9.02
C ALA A 5 11.34 -21.67 9.62
N GLU A 6 10.89 -21.21 10.78
CA GLU A 6 9.63 -21.68 11.38
C GLU A 6 8.42 -21.35 10.50
N GLU A 7 8.36 -20.15 9.90
CA GLU A 7 7.29 -19.79 8.95
C GLU A 7 7.32 -20.69 7.70
N ARG A 8 8.50 -20.91 7.11
CA ARG A 8 8.68 -21.85 5.99
C ARG A 8 8.20 -23.26 6.34
N ASP A 9 8.69 -23.81 7.44
CA ASP A 9 8.39 -25.17 7.87
C ASP A 9 6.90 -25.32 8.20
N PHE A 10 6.29 -24.31 8.83
CA PHE A 10 4.85 -24.29 9.06
C PHE A 10 4.04 -24.29 7.75
N VAL A 11 4.43 -23.48 6.76
CA VAL A 11 3.77 -23.47 5.45
C VAL A 11 3.94 -24.81 4.72
N ARG A 12 5.17 -25.33 4.66
CA ARG A 12 5.51 -26.57 3.94
C ARG A 12 4.84 -27.80 4.52
N ASP A 13 4.93 -27.96 5.84
CA ASP A 13 4.64 -29.23 6.51
C ASP A 13 3.20 -29.27 7.06
N TYR A 14 2.56 -28.11 7.26
CA TYR A 14 1.26 -28.02 7.91
C TYR A 14 0.24 -27.22 7.11
N LEU A 15 0.38 -25.89 7.00
CA LEU A 15 -0.67 -25.01 6.49
C LEU A 15 -0.97 -25.27 5.01
N GLY A 16 0.05 -25.27 4.15
CA GLY A 16 -0.11 -25.49 2.71
C GLY A 16 -0.78 -26.81 2.36
N PRO A 17 -0.26 -27.97 2.84
CA PRO A 17 -0.91 -29.26 2.63
C PRO A 17 -2.32 -29.34 3.20
N THR A 18 -2.57 -28.71 4.36
CA THR A 18 -3.90 -28.69 4.98
C THR A 18 -4.90 -27.93 4.12
N LEU A 19 -4.55 -26.74 3.62
CA LEU A 19 -5.40 -25.98 2.70
C LEU A 19 -5.70 -26.78 1.43
N ALA A 20 -4.67 -27.36 0.80
CA ALA A 20 -4.83 -28.15 -0.41
C ALA A 20 -5.71 -29.39 -0.20
N LYS A 21 -5.48 -30.16 0.88
CA LYS A 21 -6.25 -31.38 1.20
C LYS A 21 -7.73 -31.08 1.47
N ASN A 22 -8.04 -29.90 2.00
CA ASN A 22 -9.40 -29.48 2.29
C ASN A 22 -10.06 -28.69 1.14
N GLY A 23 -9.48 -28.72 -0.06
CA GLY A 23 -10.06 -28.04 -1.24
C GLY A 23 -9.96 -26.51 -1.20
N LEU A 24 -9.10 -25.95 -0.35
CA LEU A 24 -8.85 -24.51 -0.19
C LEU A 24 -7.55 -24.07 -0.88
N GLY A 25 -7.04 -24.87 -1.83
CA GLY A 25 -5.79 -24.59 -2.55
C GLY A 25 -5.84 -23.32 -3.43
N ASP A 26 -7.03 -22.84 -3.76
CA ASP A 26 -7.21 -21.61 -4.54
C ASP A 26 -7.02 -20.32 -3.71
N LEU A 27 -7.03 -20.43 -2.37
CA LEU A 27 -6.75 -19.30 -1.49
C LEU A 27 -5.32 -18.79 -1.71
N LYS A 28 -5.18 -17.48 -1.80
CA LYS A 28 -3.87 -16.82 -1.99
C LYS A 28 -3.17 -16.66 -0.64
N LEU A 29 -2.38 -17.64 -0.27
CA LEU A 29 -1.58 -17.60 0.96
C LEU A 29 -0.44 -16.58 0.83
N MET A 30 -0.37 -15.66 1.78
CA MET A 30 0.66 -14.63 1.89
C MET A 30 1.52 -14.89 3.13
N ILE A 31 2.83 -14.65 3.03
CA ILE A 31 3.78 -14.76 4.15
C ILE A 31 4.24 -13.38 4.63
N TRP A 32 5.05 -13.39 5.70
CA TRP A 32 5.70 -12.25 6.35
C TRP A 32 4.76 -11.35 7.14
N ASP A 33 3.84 -10.66 6.45
CA ASP A 33 2.84 -9.74 7.02
C ASP A 33 3.42 -8.83 8.11
N HIS A 34 4.59 -8.24 7.83
CA HIS A 34 5.31 -7.40 8.77
C HIS A 34 6.19 -6.39 8.04
N ASN A 35 7.04 -5.69 8.78
CA ASN A 35 7.71 -4.50 8.30
C ASN A 35 8.69 -4.73 7.14
N ARG A 36 8.73 -3.80 6.19
CA ARG A 36 9.59 -3.87 4.99
C ARG A 36 11.10 -3.93 5.21
N GLY A 37 11.58 -3.62 6.42
CA GLY A 37 13.02 -3.51 6.73
C GLY A 37 13.84 -4.78 6.47
N ILE A 38 13.24 -5.97 6.59
CA ILE A 38 13.93 -7.26 6.38
C ILE A 38 13.17 -8.20 5.42
N MET A 39 12.34 -7.64 4.53
CA MET A 39 11.50 -8.44 3.63
C MET A 39 12.31 -9.43 2.78
N TYR A 40 13.44 -9.00 2.22
CA TYR A 40 14.27 -9.89 1.39
C TYR A 40 14.76 -11.12 2.16
N GLN A 41 15.30 -10.92 3.37
CA GLN A 41 15.79 -12.02 4.21
C GLN A 41 14.67 -12.98 4.65
N ARG A 42 13.42 -12.50 4.68
CA ARG A 42 12.24 -13.33 4.95
C ARG A 42 11.80 -14.08 3.69
N ALA A 43 11.83 -13.39 2.54
CA ALA A 43 11.43 -13.93 1.25
C ALA A 43 12.33 -15.09 0.84
N GLU A 44 13.65 -14.88 0.86
CA GLU A 44 14.67 -15.86 0.47
C GLU A 44 14.46 -17.22 1.16
N VAL A 45 14.29 -17.21 2.49
CA VAL A 45 14.15 -18.45 3.27
C VAL A 45 12.91 -19.26 2.89
N VAL A 46 11.80 -18.62 2.52
CA VAL A 46 10.56 -19.32 2.18
C VAL A 46 10.48 -19.64 0.68
N TYR A 47 10.92 -18.72 -0.18
CA TYR A 47 10.79 -18.85 -1.64
C TYR A 47 11.83 -19.75 -2.27
N ASP A 48 13.03 -19.87 -1.68
CA ASP A 48 14.06 -20.80 -2.14
C ASP A 48 13.80 -22.27 -1.76
N ASP A 49 12.81 -22.55 -0.90
CA ASP A 49 12.32 -23.90 -0.65
C ASP A 49 11.11 -24.20 -1.55
N PRO A 50 11.26 -24.99 -2.63
CA PRO A 50 10.16 -25.26 -3.55
C PRO A 50 8.97 -25.98 -2.90
N ALA A 51 9.20 -26.73 -1.82
CA ALA A 51 8.14 -27.45 -1.12
C ALA A 51 7.27 -26.49 -0.29
N ALA A 52 7.82 -25.38 0.20
CA ALA A 52 7.06 -24.29 0.81
C ALA A 52 6.49 -23.33 -0.26
N SER A 53 7.36 -22.84 -1.15
CA SER A 53 7.10 -21.78 -2.13
C SER A 53 5.90 -22.08 -3.04
N LYS A 54 5.67 -23.35 -3.39
CA LYS A 54 4.51 -23.76 -4.22
C LYS A 54 3.14 -23.46 -3.59
N TYR A 55 3.09 -23.31 -2.26
CA TYR A 55 1.86 -22.95 -1.54
C TYR A 55 1.70 -21.44 -1.35
N VAL A 56 2.75 -20.65 -1.58
CA VAL A 56 2.76 -19.22 -1.29
C VAL A 56 2.54 -18.42 -2.57
N TYR A 57 1.48 -17.61 -2.55
CA TYR A 57 1.14 -16.69 -3.63
C TYR A 57 2.04 -15.44 -3.61
N GLY A 58 2.39 -14.95 -2.43
CA GLY A 58 3.11 -13.69 -2.31
C GLY A 58 3.51 -13.31 -0.89
N MET A 59 3.99 -12.08 -0.74
CA MET A 59 4.45 -11.49 0.52
C MET A 59 3.60 -10.30 0.90
N ALA A 60 3.12 -10.30 2.14
CA ALA A 60 2.44 -9.18 2.76
C ALA A 60 3.43 -8.32 3.54
N PHE A 61 3.26 -6.99 3.59
CA PHE A 61 4.19 -6.12 4.31
C PHE A 61 3.61 -4.79 4.81
N HIS A 62 4.31 -4.21 5.80
CA HIS A 62 3.98 -2.95 6.48
C HIS A 62 5.18 -1.98 6.50
N TYR A 63 4.99 -0.75 7.02
CA TYR A 63 5.98 0.33 6.95
C TYR A 63 6.58 0.85 8.27
N TYR A 64 6.19 0.29 9.43
CA TYR A 64 6.42 0.89 10.75
C TYR A 64 7.90 1.06 11.19
N VAL A 65 8.85 0.65 10.36
CA VAL A 65 10.31 0.78 10.59
C VAL A 65 11.00 1.77 9.64
N GLY A 66 10.25 2.57 8.88
CA GLY A 66 10.80 3.61 7.98
C GLY A 66 10.59 3.31 6.50
N ALA A 67 11.23 4.07 5.61
CA ALA A 67 10.92 4.20 4.17
C ALA A 67 11.23 2.97 3.30
N HIS A 68 12.40 2.34 3.42
CA HIS A 68 12.84 1.06 2.79
C HIS A 68 12.15 0.59 1.49
N TYR A 69 11.81 1.48 0.56
CA TYR A 69 11.00 1.14 -0.62
C TYR A 69 11.75 0.19 -1.55
N ASP A 70 13.08 0.32 -1.61
CA ASP A 70 13.95 -0.56 -2.39
C ASP A 70 13.87 -2.02 -1.94
N ASN A 71 13.57 -2.31 -0.67
CA ASN A 71 13.41 -3.70 -0.23
C ASN A 71 12.20 -4.37 -0.90
N VAL A 72 11.14 -3.61 -1.18
CA VAL A 72 9.97 -4.11 -1.91
C VAL A 72 10.37 -4.47 -3.34
N ARG A 73 11.12 -3.58 -4.00
CA ARG A 73 11.65 -3.82 -5.35
C ARG A 73 12.60 -5.01 -5.39
N LEU A 74 13.53 -5.11 -4.45
CA LEU A 74 14.52 -6.21 -4.41
C LEU A 74 13.86 -7.59 -4.23
N VAL A 75 12.77 -7.68 -3.46
CA VAL A 75 12.00 -8.93 -3.38
C VAL A 75 11.39 -9.28 -4.72
N HIS A 76 10.79 -8.33 -5.43
CA HIS A 76 10.25 -8.59 -6.76
C HIS A 76 11.36 -8.96 -7.77
N ASP A 77 12.48 -8.23 -7.77
CA ASP A 77 13.61 -8.49 -8.67
C ASP A 77 14.16 -9.92 -8.48
N ALA A 78 14.16 -10.43 -7.25
CA ALA A 78 14.59 -11.79 -6.93
C ALA A 78 13.50 -12.86 -7.16
N PHE A 79 12.22 -12.52 -6.92
CA PHE A 79 11.08 -13.44 -6.97
C PHE A 79 9.91 -12.85 -7.77
N PRO A 80 10.06 -12.65 -9.08
CA PRO A 80 9.13 -11.86 -9.90
C PRO A 80 7.75 -12.51 -10.09
N ASP A 81 7.62 -13.82 -9.82
CA ASP A 81 6.36 -14.55 -9.86
C ASP A 81 5.51 -14.40 -8.58
N LYS A 82 6.08 -13.81 -7.51
CA LYS A 82 5.41 -13.64 -6.22
C LYS A 82 4.76 -12.27 -6.13
N ALA A 83 3.50 -12.26 -5.72
CA ALA A 83 2.76 -11.01 -5.52
C ALA A 83 3.24 -10.26 -4.27
N LEU A 84 3.18 -8.94 -4.30
CA LEU A 84 3.49 -8.08 -3.16
C LEU A 84 2.23 -7.29 -2.78
N ILE A 85 1.78 -7.41 -1.54
CA ILE A 85 0.60 -6.67 -1.06
C ILE A 85 0.98 -5.93 0.22
N TYR A 86 0.70 -4.63 0.23
CA TYR A 86 0.80 -3.84 1.44
C TYR A 86 -0.48 -4.03 2.26
N THR A 87 -0.36 -4.58 3.47
CA THR A 87 -1.50 -5.08 4.25
C THR A 87 -1.91 -4.22 5.44
N GLU A 88 -1.05 -3.30 5.90
CA GLU A 88 -1.37 -2.51 7.08
C GLU A 88 -0.65 -1.15 7.13
N ALA A 89 -1.43 -0.08 7.20
CA ALA A 89 -0.96 1.25 7.58
C ALA A 89 -1.82 1.83 8.70
N GLY A 90 -1.21 2.08 9.85
CA GLY A 90 -1.74 2.95 10.88
C GLY A 90 -1.10 4.33 10.74
N MET A 91 -1.88 5.35 10.38
CA MET A 91 -1.41 6.73 10.39
C MET A 91 -2.48 7.67 10.96
N GLY A 92 -2.03 8.82 11.47
CA GLY A 92 -2.82 9.93 11.99
C GLY A 92 -3.79 10.62 11.01
N GLY A 93 -4.66 11.47 11.55
CA GLY A 93 -5.75 12.13 10.80
C GLY A 93 -5.40 13.53 10.32
N SER A 94 -4.11 13.85 10.14
CA SER A 94 -3.67 15.17 9.69
C SER A 94 -3.47 15.21 8.17
N TRP A 95 -3.36 16.41 7.59
CA TRP A 95 -3.09 16.57 6.17
C TRP A 95 -1.72 16.02 5.76
N GLU A 96 -0.69 16.29 6.57
CA GLU A 96 0.68 15.78 6.41
C GLU A 96 0.68 14.25 6.40
N THR A 97 -0.22 13.66 7.16
CA THR A 97 -0.39 12.22 7.17
C THR A 97 -1.01 11.72 5.86
N GLY A 98 -2.03 12.39 5.34
CA GLY A 98 -2.57 12.08 4.00
C GLY A 98 -1.49 12.12 2.91
N VAL A 99 -0.64 13.16 2.94
CA VAL A 99 0.53 13.29 2.04
C VAL A 99 1.48 12.10 2.20
N HIS A 100 1.77 11.70 3.44
CA HIS A 100 2.63 10.55 3.70
C HIS A 100 2.01 9.22 3.22
N VAL A 101 0.70 9.01 3.39
CA VAL A 101 -0.01 7.85 2.85
C VAL A 101 0.14 7.80 1.33
N ALA A 102 -0.14 8.91 0.64
CA ALA A 102 -0.01 8.94 -0.81
C ALA A 102 1.42 8.72 -1.30
N LYS A 103 2.42 9.26 -0.59
CA LYS A 103 3.83 8.97 -0.87
C LYS A 103 4.10 7.48 -0.79
N ASN A 104 3.69 6.79 0.29
CA ASN A 104 3.93 5.35 0.41
C ASN A 104 3.16 4.57 -0.66
N MET A 105 1.89 4.89 -0.93
CA MET A 105 1.14 4.24 -2.00
C MET A 105 1.83 4.39 -3.36
N ILE A 106 2.25 5.60 -3.75
CA ILE A 106 2.96 5.83 -5.01
C ILE A 106 4.27 5.02 -5.05
N MET A 107 5.07 5.09 -3.98
CA MET A 107 6.37 4.41 -3.94
C MET A 107 6.21 2.89 -3.95
N ASP A 108 5.28 2.33 -3.18
CA ASP A 108 5.07 0.88 -3.11
C ASP A 108 4.49 0.36 -4.43
N LEU A 109 3.49 1.05 -5.01
CA LEU A 109 2.93 0.71 -6.33
C LEU A 109 3.97 0.81 -7.46
N ASN A 110 4.88 1.79 -7.37
CA ASN A 110 5.99 1.92 -8.31
C ASN A 110 7.06 0.82 -8.12
N ASN A 111 7.07 0.15 -6.98
CA ASN A 111 7.95 -0.97 -6.64
C ASN A 111 7.16 -2.30 -6.60
N TRP A 112 6.32 -2.55 -7.61
CA TRP A 112 5.65 -3.83 -7.88
C TRP A 112 4.54 -4.26 -6.92
N THR A 113 4.16 -3.41 -5.97
CA THR A 113 3.04 -3.72 -5.06
C THR A 113 1.72 -3.79 -5.84
N ASN A 114 0.97 -4.88 -5.64
CA ASN A 114 -0.28 -5.17 -6.35
C ASN A 114 -1.53 -4.63 -5.65
N GLY A 115 -1.42 -4.23 -4.38
CA GLY A 115 -2.55 -3.74 -3.59
C GLY A 115 -2.11 -3.12 -2.28
N TRP A 116 -2.99 -2.31 -1.71
CA TRP A 116 -2.73 -1.53 -0.49
C TRP A 116 -3.96 -1.53 0.41
N THR A 117 -3.79 -1.72 1.71
CA THR A 117 -4.86 -1.62 2.71
C THR A 117 -4.48 -0.73 3.87
N TYR A 118 -5.49 -0.08 4.43
CA TYR A 118 -5.37 0.76 5.62
C TYR A 118 -5.86 0.01 6.85
N TRP A 119 -5.33 0.32 8.03
CA TRP A 119 -5.60 -0.46 9.24
C TRP A 119 -7.04 -0.35 9.74
N ASN A 120 -7.39 0.77 10.39
CA ASN A 120 -8.75 0.97 10.91
C ASN A 120 -9.58 1.79 9.92
N PHE A 121 -10.69 1.22 9.45
CA PHE A 121 -11.66 1.97 8.67
C PHE A 121 -12.44 2.97 9.54
N LEU A 122 -13.02 2.48 10.65
CA LEU A 122 -13.88 3.26 11.55
C LEU A 122 -13.43 3.09 13.00
N LEU A 123 -13.34 4.19 13.74
CA LEU A 123 -13.19 4.23 15.21
C LEU A 123 -14.09 5.30 15.80
N ASP A 124 -14.33 5.24 17.11
CA ASP A 124 -15.07 6.26 17.84
C ASP A 124 -14.25 7.53 18.17
N GLU A 125 -14.90 8.52 18.79
CA GLU A 125 -14.26 9.76 19.24
C GLU A 125 -13.11 9.56 20.24
N ASN A 126 -13.05 8.39 20.88
CA ASN A 126 -12.00 7.97 21.80
C ASN A 126 -10.90 7.12 21.13
N ARG A 127 -10.96 6.97 19.79
CA ARG A 127 -10.04 6.15 18.97
C ARG A 127 -10.08 4.66 19.32
N GLY A 128 -11.24 4.17 19.75
CA GLY A 128 -11.48 2.80 20.17
C GLY A 128 -12.65 2.14 19.43
N PRO A 129 -13.11 0.97 19.94
CA PRO A 129 -12.62 0.27 21.13
C PRO A 129 -11.28 -0.46 20.90
N ARG A 130 -10.48 -0.61 21.96
CA ARG A 130 -9.22 -1.37 21.94
C ARG A 130 -9.13 -2.29 23.15
N HIS A 131 -8.98 -3.60 22.91
CA HIS A 131 -8.93 -4.60 23.98
C HIS A 131 -7.75 -4.41 24.95
N ALA A 132 -6.58 -3.97 24.46
CA ALA A 132 -5.40 -3.71 25.28
C ALA A 132 -5.49 -2.43 26.14
N GLY A 133 -6.58 -1.66 25.99
CA GLY A 133 -6.77 -0.39 26.69
C GLY A 133 -5.79 0.72 26.27
N GLY A 134 -5.95 1.88 26.94
CA GLY A 134 -5.08 3.05 26.83
C GLY A 134 -5.31 3.93 25.60
N TYR A 135 -5.09 5.24 25.79
CA TYR A 135 -4.92 6.19 24.69
C TYR A 135 -3.54 5.98 24.09
N ILE A 136 -3.45 5.65 22.81
CA ILE A 136 -2.14 5.55 22.16
C ILE A 136 -1.76 6.95 21.69
N SER A 137 -0.85 7.59 22.42
CA SER A 137 -0.16 8.78 21.96
C SER A 137 0.80 8.40 20.82
N GLY A 138 0.71 9.10 19.69
CA GLY A 138 1.64 8.94 18.57
C GLY A 138 1.00 9.18 17.20
N PRO A 139 1.78 9.61 16.20
CA PRO A 139 1.30 9.97 14.86
C PRO A 139 0.85 8.76 14.01
N GLY A 140 1.02 7.52 14.49
CA GLY A 140 0.81 6.29 13.72
C GLY A 140 -0.53 5.59 13.92
N ARG A 141 -1.56 6.22 14.52
CA ARG A 141 -2.79 5.49 14.88
C ARG A 141 -4.03 6.37 14.83
N THR A 142 -4.55 6.59 13.63
CA THR A 142 -5.95 6.95 13.43
C THR A 142 -6.58 6.05 12.37
N ASN A 143 -7.84 6.35 12.14
CA ASN A 143 -8.85 5.72 11.33
C ASN A 143 -9.05 6.50 10.04
N ILE A 144 -9.62 5.87 9.03
CA ILE A 144 -10.08 6.54 7.81
C ILE A 144 -11.28 7.45 8.11
N ALA A 145 -12.22 6.97 8.94
CA ALA A 145 -13.42 7.69 9.34
C ALA A 145 -13.66 7.56 10.85
N CYS A 146 -14.16 8.62 11.49
CA CYS A 146 -14.47 8.68 12.92
C CYS A 146 -15.98 8.86 13.12
N VAL A 147 -16.58 8.05 13.99
CA VAL A 147 -17.97 8.21 14.42
C VAL A 147 -18.02 8.83 15.81
N ASP A 148 -18.83 9.86 16.00
CA ASP A 148 -19.21 10.32 17.33
C ASP A 148 -20.36 9.45 17.84
N THR A 149 -20.12 8.67 18.88
CA THR A 149 -21.12 7.74 19.41
C THR A 149 -22.27 8.41 20.16
N ASN A 150 -22.14 9.69 20.52
CA ASN A 150 -23.18 10.46 21.20
C ASN A 150 -24.17 11.07 20.20
N THR A 151 -23.69 11.46 19.01
CA THR A 151 -24.48 12.16 17.99
C THR A 151 -24.78 11.30 16.76
N GLY A 152 -23.98 10.27 16.50
CA GLY A 152 -24.01 9.46 15.28
C GLY A 152 -23.31 10.13 14.09
N GLU A 153 -22.65 11.28 14.28
CA GLU A 153 -21.97 12.01 13.21
C GLU A 153 -20.74 11.24 12.71
N LEU A 154 -20.57 11.19 11.38
CA LEU A 154 -19.40 10.59 10.73
C LEU A 154 -18.49 11.66 10.15
N THR A 155 -17.22 11.65 10.53
CA THR A 155 -16.18 12.53 9.98
C THR A 155 -15.11 11.72 9.26
N PHE A 156 -14.53 12.28 8.21
CA PHE A 156 -13.50 11.62 7.41
C PHE A 156 -12.16 12.32 7.60
N ASN A 157 -11.14 11.56 7.98
CA ASN A 157 -9.78 12.08 8.10
C ASN A 157 -9.15 12.27 6.71
N PRO A 158 -8.16 13.16 6.54
CA PRO A 158 -7.46 13.39 5.27
C PRO A 158 -7.04 12.11 4.54
N PRO A 159 -6.49 11.05 5.19
CA PRO A 159 -6.21 9.78 4.52
C PRO A 159 -7.38 9.18 3.72
N PHE A 160 -8.64 9.39 4.10
CA PHE A 160 -9.80 8.97 3.31
C PHE A 160 -9.76 9.54 1.89
N TYR A 161 -9.52 10.85 1.77
CA TYR A 161 -9.49 11.54 0.49
C TYR A 161 -8.26 11.14 -0.32
N PHE A 162 -7.09 11.08 0.32
CA PHE A 162 -5.86 10.64 -0.33
C PHE A 162 -5.96 9.20 -0.84
N PHE A 163 -6.56 8.28 -0.07
CA PHE A 163 -6.82 6.91 -0.52
C PHE A 163 -7.81 6.89 -1.70
N GLY A 164 -8.83 7.77 -1.65
CA GLY A 164 -9.82 7.95 -2.71
C GLY A 164 -9.21 8.37 -4.06
N HIS A 165 -8.13 9.14 -4.06
CA HIS A 165 -7.38 9.49 -5.28
C HIS A 165 -6.77 8.27 -6.00
N PHE A 166 -6.58 7.15 -5.31
CA PHE A 166 -6.16 5.88 -5.91
C PHE A 166 -7.38 4.99 -6.14
N SER A 167 -8.11 4.63 -5.08
CA SER A 167 -9.15 3.59 -5.13
C SER A 167 -10.34 3.94 -6.04
N LYS A 168 -10.67 5.23 -6.18
CA LYS A 168 -11.76 5.66 -7.07
C LYS A 168 -11.38 5.58 -8.53
N PHE A 169 -10.10 5.74 -8.87
CA PHE A 169 -9.63 5.94 -10.25
C PHE A 169 -8.79 4.78 -10.80
N ILE A 170 -8.19 3.97 -9.93
CA ILE A 170 -7.45 2.74 -10.28
C ILE A 170 -8.34 1.55 -9.92
N LYS A 171 -8.83 0.84 -10.94
CA LYS A 171 -9.80 -0.25 -10.79
C LYS A 171 -9.11 -1.60 -10.58
N PRO A 172 -9.77 -2.58 -9.95
CA PRO A 172 -9.28 -3.96 -9.92
C PRO A 172 -8.94 -4.46 -11.34
N GLY A 173 -7.75 -5.02 -11.50
CA GLY A 173 -7.23 -5.46 -12.80
C GLY A 173 -6.50 -4.38 -13.61
N ALA A 174 -6.44 -3.13 -13.12
CA ALA A 174 -5.62 -2.10 -13.73
C ALA A 174 -4.14 -2.51 -13.75
N LYS A 175 -3.42 -2.13 -14.80
CA LYS A 175 -1.99 -2.40 -14.97
C LYS A 175 -1.22 -1.10 -14.81
N ARG A 176 -0.18 -1.12 -13.97
CA ARG A 176 0.73 0.02 -13.88
C ARG A 176 1.44 0.20 -15.22
N ILE A 177 1.50 1.44 -15.70
CA ILE A 177 2.29 1.82 -16.88
C ILE A 177 3.43 2.74 -16.45
N VAL A 178 4.43 2.88 -17.32
CA VAL A 178 5.59 3.73 -17.03
C VAL A 178 5.15 5.18 -16.88
N CYS A 179 5.55 5.81 -15.78
CA CYS A 179 5.37 7.22 -15.49
C CYS A 179 6.66 7.74 -14.86
N THR A 180 7.26 8.76 -15.46
CA THR A 180 8.55 9.32 -15.03
C THR A 180 8.42 10.82 -14.81
N SER A 181 9.12 11.33 -13.81
CA SER A 181 9.26 12.77 -13.53
C SER A 181 10.70 13.20 -13.81
N ASN A 182 10.88 14.42 -14.29
CA ASN A 182 12.18 15.10 -14.37
C ASN A 182 12.39 16.11 -13.22
N SER A 183 11.49 16.12 -12.24
CA SER A 183 11.53 17.00 -11.07
C SER A 183 11.42 16.19 -9.79
N ASP A 184 12.27 16.51 -8.82
CA ASP A 184 12.24 15.93 -7.47
C ASP A 184 11.09 16.47 -6.61
N ASP A 185 10.38 17.51 -7.06
CA ASP A 185 9.21 18.05 -6.36
C ASP A 185 7.98 17.12 -6.47
N PHE A 186 7.97 16.20 -7.44
CA PHE A 186 6.81 15.39 -7.77
C PHE A 186 7.07 13.89 -7.70
N LEU A 187 6.13 13.17 -7.07
CA LEU A 187 5.99 11.73 -7.22
C LEU A 187 4.77 11.42 -8.06
N ALA A 188 4.87 10.44 -8.96
CA ALA A 188 3.76 10.05 -9.80
C ALA A 188 3.68 8.55 -10.01
N THR A 189 2.46 8.07 -10.26
CA THR A 189 2.19 6.71 -10.73
C THR A 189 1.04 6.75 -11.72
N ALA A 190 1.08 5.86 -12.71
CA ALA A 190 0.07 5.80 -13.76
C ALA A 190 -0.39 4.36 -13.98
N PHE A 191 -1.68 4.21 -14.28
CA PHE A 191 -2.33 2.92 -14.49
C PHE A 191 -3.26 3.00 -15.70
N ILE A 192 -3.28 1.94 -16.50
CA ILE A 192 -4.33 1.70 -17.48
C ILE A 192 -5.36 0.76 -16.86
N ASN A 193 -6.62 1.20 -16.82
CA ASN A 193 -7.73 0.41 -16.31
C ASN A 193 -8.18 -0.65 -17.34
N PRO A 194 -8.97 -1.66 -16.94
CA PRO A 194 -9.51 -2.65 -17.87
C PRO A 194 -10.39 -2.08 -18.98
N ASN A 195 -10.97 -0.89 -18.77
CA ASN A 195 -11.73 -0.14 -19.78
C ASN A 195 -10.85 0.81 -20.61
N GLU A 196 -9.52 0.66 -20.54
CA GLU A 196 -8.51 1.43 -21.28
C GLU A 196 -8.30 2.88 -20.84
N ASP A 197 -9.14 3.43 -19.95
CA ASP A 197 -8.90 4.74 -19.33
C ASP A 197 -7.60 4.75 -18.52
N VAL A 198 -6.84 5.83 -18.62
CA VAL A 198 -5.59 6.01 -17.87
C VAL A 198 -5.82 6.90 -16.66
N ALA A 199 -5.42 6.43 -15.48
CA ALA A 199 -5.37 7.23 -14.26
C ALA A 199 -3.93 7.57 -13.90
N VAL A 200 -3.62 8.86 -13.78
CA VAL A 200 -2.32 9.36 -13.33
C VAL A 200 -2.49 10.06 -11.99
N VAL A 201 -1.83 9.55 -10.95
CA VAL A 201 -1.83 10.13 -9.61
C VAL A 201 -0.50 10.83 -9.38
N ILE A 202 -0.54 12.12 -9.02
CA ILE A 202 0.63 13.01 -8.92
C ILE A 202 0.59 13.70 -7.56
N LEU A 203 1.65 13.54 -6.77
CA LEU A 203 1.85 14.18 -5.48
C LEU A 203 2.85 15.32 -5.62
N ASN A 204 2.45 16.54 -5.26
CA ASN A 204 3.38 17.66 -5.03
C ASN A 204 3.93 17.56 -3.61
N GLU A 205 5.20 17.19 -3.47
CA GLU A 205 5.88 17.15 -2.16
C GLU A 205 6.35 18.52 -1.69
N SER A 206 6.31 19.54 -2.55
CA SER A 206 6.73 20.90 -2.20
C SER A 206 5.81 21.56 -1.19
N THR A 207 6.35 22.53 -0.44
CA THR A 207 5.59 23.47 0.38
C THR A 207 5.17 24.73 -0.40
N ALA A 208 5.38 24.75 -1.72
CA ALA A 208 4.93 25.81 -2.61
C ALA A 208 4.09 25.26 -3.77
N ASP A 209 3.37 26.16 -4.44
CA ASP A 209 2.74 25.87 -5.73
C ASP A 209 3.80 25.46 -6.74
N ARG A 210 3.55 24.35 -7.43
CA ARG A 210 4.43 23.84 -8.49
C ARG A 210 3.65 23.58 -9.76
N ILE A 211 4.22 23.98 -10.88
CA ILE A 211 3.62 23.74 -12.19
C ILE A 211 4.21 22.43 -12.73
N PHE A 212 3.34 21.54 -13.18
CA PHE A 212 3.75 20.38 -13.97
C PHE A 212 3.07 20.39 -15.34
N GLN A 213 3.71 19.67 -16.26
CA GLN A 213 3.17 19.34 -17.57
C GLN A 213 3.13 17.83 -17.66
N LEU A 214 1.94 17.25 -17.81
CA LEU A 214 1.74 15.84 -18.07
C LEU A 214 1.77 15.63 -19.58
N TRP A 215 2.71 14.82 -20.06
CA TRP A 215 2.90 14.50 -21.47
C TRP A 215 2.37 13.10 -21.76
N ARG A 216 1.51 12.97 -22.76
CA ARG A 216 1.04 11.67 -23.28
C ARG A 216 0.88 11.77 -24.78
N GLU A 217 1.61 10.95 -25.54
CA GLU A 217 1.44 10.81 -27.00
C GLU A 217 1.44 12.14 -27.79
N GLY A 218 2.23 13.13 -27.34
CA GLY A 218 2.32 14.46 -27.96
C GLY A 218 1.31 15.48 -27.42
N GLU A 219 0.33 15.07 -26.62
CA GLU A 219 -0.55 15.96 -25.87
C GLU A 219 0.09 16.40 -24.55
N VAL A 220 -0.22 17.63 -24.14
CA VAL A 220 0.32 18.23 -22.91
C VAL A 220 -0.80 18.83 -22.09
N ILE A 221 -0.93 18.38 -20.85
CA ILE A 221 -1.82 18.98 -19.86
C ILE A 221 -0.96 19.76 -18.86
N ARG A 222 -1.23 21.06 -18.73
CA ARG A 222 -0.54 21.93 -17.77
C ARG A 222 -1.42 22.13 -16.54
N TYR A 223 -0.84 21.95 -15.36
CA TYR A 223 -1.54 22.14 -14.08
C TYR A 223 -0.65 22.84 -13.05
N ILE A 224 -1.27 23.65 -12.19
CA ILE A 224 -0.61 24.26 -11.03
C ILE A 224 -1.04 23.46 -9.80
N ALA A 225 -0.14 22.62 -9.28
CA ALA A 225 -0.36 21.82 -8.09
C ALA A 225 -0.13 22.66 -6.83
N PRO A 226 -1.12 22.81 -5.94
CA PRO A 226 -0.93 23.45 -4.64
C PRO A 226 0.13 22.73 -3.80
N PRO A 227 0.70 23.37 -2.77
CA PRO A 227 1.65 22.72 -1.87
C PRO A 227 1.04 21.49 -1.23
N ARG A 228 1.85 20.43 -1.05
CA ARG A 228 1.44 19.22 -0.31
C ARG A 228 0.11 18.65 -0.80
N SER A 229 -0.12 18.66 -2.11
CA SER A 229 -1.40 18.23 -2.73
C SER A 229 -1.24 16.95 -3.52
N LEU A 230 -2.34 16.21 -3.63
CA LEU A 230 -2.47 15.04 -4.50
C LEU A 230 -3.48 15.36 -5.60
N VAL A 231 -3.09 15.09 -6.84
CA VAL A 231 -3.91 15.33 -8.03
C VAL A 231 -4.08 14.00 -8.75
N THR A 232 -5.30 13.69 -9.18
CA THR A 232 -5.54 12.57 -10.09
C THR A 232 -6.10 13.09 -11.40
N ILE A 233 -5.44 12.77 -12.51
CA ILE A 233 -5.87 13.07 -13.87
C ILE A 233 -6.30 11.77 -14.53
N THR A 234 -7.50 11.76 -15.10
CA THR A 234 -8.03 10.66 -15.91
C THR A 234 -8.00 11.05 -17.37
N LEU A 235 -7.52 10.15 -18.24
CA LEU A 235 -7.29 10.37 -19.67
C LEU A 235 -7.86 9.24 -20.51
#